data_AF-A0ABD7V0C6-F1
#
_entry.id   AF-A0ABD7V0C6-F1
#
_cell.length_a   1.000
_cell.length_b   1.000
_cell.length_c   1.000
_cell.angle_alpha   90.00
_cell.angle_beta   90.00
_cell.angle_gamma   90.00
#
_symmetry.space_group_name_H-M   'P 1'
#
loop_
_entity.id
_entity.type
_entity.pdbx_description
1 polymer ?
#
loop_
_entity_poly.entity_id
_entity_poly.type
_entity_poly.pdbx_seq_one_letter_code
_entity_poly.pdbx_strand_id
1 'polypeptide(L)' 'MTSRVPYGEVTATYGGGGGAVDLSRAGAIVSPWLRAPQARMALIALLTARAEPETVAGFFHASGA' A
#
# COMPACT_ATOMS: atom_id res chain seq x y z
N MET A 1 1.26 -3.19 1.09
CA MET A 1 0.58 -4.37 0.49
C MET A 1 0.22 -4.07 -0.95
N THR A 2 0.43 -5.00 -1.87
CA THR A 2 0.08 -4.89 -3.30
C THR A 2 -0.65 -6.15 -3.76
N SER A 3 -1.41 -6.09 -4.86
CA SER A 3 -2.05 -7.27 -5.46
C SER A 3 -1.20 -7.93 -6.56
N ARG A 4 -1.38 -9.24 -6.76
CA ARG A 4 -0.89 -9.98 -7.93
C ARG A 4 -1.85 -9.88 -9.12
N VAL A 5 -3.09 -9.46 -8.87
CA VAL A 5 -4.08 -9.22 -9.93
C VAL A 5 -3.62 -7.99 -10.72
N PRO A 6 -3.53 -8.09 -12.06
CA PRO A 6 -2.94 -7.04 -12.88
C PRO A 6 -3.80 -5.77 -12.99
N TYR A 7 -5.11 -5.88 -12.77
CA TYR A 7 -6.07 -4.80 -13.00
C TYR A 7 -7.04 -4.68 -11.83
N GLY A 8 -7.48 -3.45 -11.58
CA GLY A 8 -8.43 -3.13 -10.52
C GLY A 8 -7.78 -2.68 -9.23
N GLU A 9 -8.58 -1.95 -8.44
CA GLU A 9 -8.19 -1.40 -7.16
C GLU A 9 -7.96 -2.49 -6.11
N VAL A 10 -6.90 -2.32 -5.31
CA VAL A 10 -6.65 -3.13 -4.12
C VAL A 10 -7.41 -2.57 -2.93
N THR A 11 -8.63 -3.06 -2.72
CA THR A 11 -9.44 -2.73 -1.54
C THR A 11 -9.36 -3.84 -0.50
N ALA A 12 -9.25 -3.47 0.77
CA ALA A 12 -9.33 -4.41 1.89
C ALA A 12 -10.78 -4.83 2.15
N THR A 13 -11.27 -5.84 1.42
CA THR A 13 -12.68 -6.27 1.48
C THR A 13 -12.92 -7.52 2.33
N TYR A 14 -11.91 -8.38 2.52
CA TYR A 14 -12.05 -9.62 3.30
C TYR A 14 -11.14 -9.63 4.53
N GLY A 15 -11.71 -10.08 5.66
CA GLY A 15 -11.00 -10.44 6.88
C GLY A 15 -11.01 -11.97 7.09
N GLY A 16 -10.43 -12.45 8.19
CA GLY A 16 -10.43 -13.88 8.54
C GLY A 16 -9.09 -14.40 9.04
N GLY A 17 -8.39 -13.63 9.89
CA GLY A 17 -7.13 -14.05 10.50
C GLY A 17 -5.90 -13.80 9.62
N GLY A 18 -5.97 -12.84 8.69
CA GLY A 18 -4.87 -12.55 7.76
C GLY A 18 -5.29 -11.92 6.42
N GLY A 19 -6.58 -11.64 6.25
CA GLY A 19 -7.08 -10.89 5.10
C GLY A 19 -6.63 -9.43 5.14
N ALA A 20 -6.81 -8.75 4.00
CA ALA A 20 -6.41 -7.34 3.85
C ALA A 20 -7.04 -6.41 4.92
N VAL A 21 -8.23 -6.75 5.44
CA VAL A 21 -8.86 -6.03 6.57
C VAL A 21 -8.05 -6.15 7.85
N ASP A 22 -7.58 -7.36 8.19
CA ASP A 22 -6.80 -7.61 9.40
C ASP A 22 -5.41 -6.97 9.29
N LEU A 23 -4.81 -7.01 8.10
CA LEU A 23 -3.55 -6.33 7.80
C LEU A 23 -3.68 -4.82 7.93
N SER A 24 -4.75 -4.23 7.41
CA SER A 24 -5.02 -2.79 7.55
C SER A 24 -5.18 -2.39 9.03
N ARG A 25 -5.91 -3.20 9.82
CA ARG A 25 -6.04 -2.98 11.28
C ARG A 25 -4.70 -3.07 12.02
N ALA A 26 -3.78 -3.90 11.54
CA ALA A 26 -2.41 -3.99 12.07
C ALA A 26 -1.47 -2.87 11.60
N GLY A 27 -1.98 -1.89 10.81
CA GLY A 27 -1.20 -0.76 10.32
C GLY A 27 -0.51 -0.97 8.98
N ALA A 28 -0.87 -2.03 8.22
CA ALA A 28 -0.30 -2.23 6.89
C ALA A 28 -0.76 -1.12 5.93
N ILE A 29 0.21 -0.45 5.30
CA ILE A 29 -0.04 0.52 4.23
C ILE A 29 -0.41 -0.25 2.95
N VAL A 30 -1.61 -0.01 2.43
CA VAL A 30 -2.08 -0.60 1.17
C VAL A 30 -1.70 0.31 0.01
N SER A 31 -1.17 -0.27 -1.07
CA SER A 31 -1.03 0.44 -2.33
C SER A 31 -2.25 0.09 -3.20
N PRO A 32 -3.20 1.03 -3.39
CA PRO A 32 -4.47 0.76 -4.03
C PRO A 32 -4.33 0.52 -5.55
N TRP A 33 -3.39 1.18 -6.22
CA TRP A 33 -3.26 1.09 -7.69
C TRP A 33 -1.86 0.84 -8.22
N LEU A 34 -0.80 1.12 -7.44
CA LEU A 34 0.55 0.84 -7.91
C LEU A 34 0.81 -0.67 -7.90
N ARG A 35 1.35 -1.16 -9.01
CA ARG A 35 1.82 -2.54 -9.08
C ARG A 35 3.03 -2.74 -8.18
N ALA A 36 3.29 -3.99 -7.79
CA ALA A 36 4.39 -4.33 -6.88
C ALA A 36 5.75 -3.71 -7.28
N PRO A 37 6.17 -3.68 -8.57
CA PRO A 37 7.41 -2.99 -8.94
C PRO A 37 7.36 -1.47 -8.74
N GLN A 38 6.24 -0.82 -9.08
CA GLN A 38 6.07 0.63 -8.90
C GLN A 38 6.04 1.01 -7.42
N ALA A 39 5.27 0.28 -6.62
CA ALA A 39 5.19 0.47 -5.18
C ALA A 39 6.57 0.29 -4.51
N ARG A 40 7.38 -0.67 -4.97
CA ARG A 40 8.75 -0.86 -4.50
C ARG A 40 9.63 0.35 -4.83
N MET A 41 9.60 0.85 -6.06
CA MET A 41 10.40 2.01 -6.44
C MET A 41 9.99 3.27 -5.66
N ALA A 42 8.69 3.50 -5.50
CA ALA A 42 8.18 4.62 -4.70
C ALA A 42 8.63 4.51 -3.24
N LEU A 43 8.54 3.33 -2.63
CA LEU A 43 8.99 3.11 -1.26
C LEU A 43 10.49 3.36 -1.11
N ILE A 44 11.33 2.85 -2.03
CA ILE A 44 12.78 3.08 -2.03
C ILE A 44 13.08 4.59 -2.09
N ALA A 45 12.40 5.32 -2.98
CA ALA A 45 12.59 6.77 -3.11
C ALA A 45 12.24 7.52 -1.82
N LEU A 46 11.09 7.20 -1.20
CA LEU A 46 10.64 7.84 0.04
C LEU A 46 11.57 7.54 1.23
N LEU A 47 12.03 6.29 1.36
CA LEU A 47 12.99 5.91 2.40
C LEU A 47 14.35 6.59 2.19
N THR A 48 14.79 6.71 0.94
CA THR A 48 16.03 7.43 0.59
C THR A 48 15.93 8.91 0.94
N ALA A 49 14.76 9.51 0.71
CA ALA A 49 14.45 10.89 1.09
C ALA A 49 14.21 11.09 2.59
N ARG A 50 14.30 10.02 3.41
CA ARG A 50 14.04 10.05 4.86
C ARG A 50 12.64 10.60 5.18
N ALA A 51 11.67 10.30 4.33
CA ALA A 51 10.29 10.73 4.52
C ALA A 51 9.74 10.18 5.85
N GLU A 52 9.01 11.02 6.58
CA GLU A 52 8.34 10.62 7.81
C GLU A 52 7.28 9.53 7.53
N PRO A 53 7.00 8.62 8.49
CA PRO A 53 6.06 7.52 8.31
C PRO A 53 4.68 7.96 7.79
N GLU A 54 4.18 9.09 8.25
CA GLU A 54 2.89 9.67 7.85
C GLU A 54 2.92 10.11 6.39
N THR A 55 4.05 10.62 5.92
CA THR A 55 4.25 11.01 4.51
C THR A 55 4.23 9.77 3.61
N VAL A 56 4.88 8.69 4.04
CA VAL A 56 4.86 7.42 3.31
C VAL A 56 3.43 6.86 3.21
N ALA A 57 2.70 6.84 4.33
CA ALA A 57 1.31 6.38 4.36
C ALA A 57 0.41 7.26 3.47
N GLY A 58 0.54 8.58 3.57
CA GLY A 58 -0.21 9.54 2.78
C GLY A 58 0.03 9.39 1.28
N PHE A 59 1.29 9.20 0.85
CA PHE A 59 1.62 8.95 -0.56
C PHE A 59 0.90 7.72 -1.11
N PHE A 60 0.96 6.59 -0.39
CA PHE A 60 0.30 5.37 -0.86
C PHE A 60 -1.22 5.47 -0.83
N HIS A 61 -1.80 6.17 0.14
CA HIS A 61 -3.25 6.42 0.17
C HIS A 61 -3.69 7.31 -1.02
N ALA A 62 -2.94 8.35 -1.33
CA ALA A 62 -3.22 9.26 -2.45
C ALA A 62 -2.92 8.65 -3.83
N SER A 63 -2.10 7.58 -3.92
CA SER A 63 -1.80 6.91 -5.18
C SER A 63 -3.00 6.24 -5.87
N GLY A 64 -4.19 6.34 -5.27
CA GLY A 64 -5.46 5.90 -5.83
C GLY A 64 -6.56 6.94 -5.99
N ALA A 65 -6.26 8.21 -5.69
CA ALA A 65 -7.16 9.32 -5.93
C ALA A 65 -6.97 9.92 -7.33
#